data_AF-A0A3P8WCN7-F1
#
_entry.id   AF-A0A3P8WCN7-F1
#
_cell.length_a   1.000
_cell.length_b   1.000
_cell.length_c   1.000
_cell.angle_alpha   90.00
_cell.angle_beta   90.00
_cell.angle_gamma   90.00
#
_symmetry.space_group_name_H-M   'P 1'
#
loop_
_entity.id
_entity.type
_entity.pdbx_description
1 polymer ?
#
loop_
_entity_poly.entity_id
_entity_poly.type
_entity_poly.pdbx_seq_one_letter_code
_entity_poly.pdbx_strand_id
1 'polypeptide(L)'
;ESFYVNRRCLANHSPYFRALFFGGGVESGKRRIEIKGVAVDFFKILMEHIVTSKLVLDRENVLGILETADYLQLGRARLLCCKFLERELHLSNCLGMMGYAWQRGYTQLYGAAQQVVLSHFSAIINEEDFLHLPKETVAHILASDDLAISKDDTALEAVLRWVSFDSKREDSFLELMELVRPESLSLSFVTELLTKMKSSDPKAKLICMLNEHFPASWSMGRSLRRTRARETLFVLGGPHDQEQQALYQFHPLTGRWQSCAPLQRKNLTQYSVAAVDNVVVTGGYFRDVLWFSVDWVSVYECGNQRWVSAPALQKSRHSHCSIGLDSVLFVLGGSMDEGLVADVERLVLGSEEGWAGVSPMVRAVERAACAALGMCIYVACGLDENGDVYSGVQRYAVQSDQWDVVSYSPFPYDLAATELNGALYLLGGQSLRFDVETDEWTLLEEEFLERKFFCGCAIVNNQIYLVSERKGNKTFPNMVLMDPYIDTCLEIDDAIPCPVPIRGSV
;
A
#
# COMPACT_ATOMS: atom_id res chain seq x y z
N GLU A 1 -2.29 -35.02 26.80
CA GLU A 1 -1.51 -34.38 27.89
C GLU A 1 -2.43 -33.65 28.86
N SER A 2 -1.93 -33.10 29.97
CA SER A 2 -2.71 -32.32 30.94
C SER A 2 -2.01 -31.00 31.27
N PHE A 3 -2.75 -29.89 31.22
CA PHE A 3 -2.24 -28.54 31.47
C PHE A 3 -2.85 -27.96 32.75
N TYR A 4 -2.01 -27.39 33.60
CA TYR A 4 -2.47 -26.66 34.79
C TYR A 4 -2.63 -25.19 34.43
N VAL A 5 -3.85 -24.67 34.55
CA VAL A 5 -4.21 -23.33 34.08
C VAL A 5 -4.95 -22.54 35.15
N ASN A 6 -4.76 -21.22 35.12
CA ASN A 6 -5.55 -20.31 35.93
C ASN A 6 -6.84 -19.93 35.18
N ARG A 7 -7.99 -20.36 35.68
CA ARG A 7 -9.31 -20.12 35.04
C ARG A 7 -9.60 -18.65 34.80
N ARG A 8 -9.26 -17.76 35.74
CA ARG A 8 -9.50 -16.31 35.59
C ARG A 8 -8.59 -15.72 34.51
N CYS A 9 -7.32 -16.13 34.48
CA CYS A 9 -6.37 -15.68 33.47
C CYS A 9 -6.85 -16.06 32.05
N LEU A 10 -7.20 -17.33 31.82
CA LEU A 10 -7.69 -17.79 30.52
C LEU A 10 -9.01 -17.13 30.11
N ALA A 11 -9.96 -16.99 31.03
CA ALA A 11 -11.24 -16.33 30.74
C ALA A 11 -11.10 -14.84 30.40
N ASN A 12 -10.04 -14.17 30.87
CA ASN A 12 -9.77 -12.79 30.48
C ASN A 12 -9.28 -12.69 29.03
N HIS A 13 -8.54 -13.68 28.56
CA HIS A 13 -7.93 -13.68 27.21
C HIS A 13 -8.79 -14.39 26.14
N SER A 14 -9.81 -15.14 26.54
CA SER A 14 -10.63 -15.95 25.65
C SER A 14 -12.10 -15.98 26.11
N PRO A 15 -13.05 -15.51 25.27
CA PRO A 15 -14.46 -15.64 25.55
C PRO A 15 -14.93 -17.11 25.60
N TYR A 16 -14.30 -18.01 24.83
CA TYR A 16 -14.54 -19.46 24.92
C TYR A 16 -14.27 -19.97 26.35
N PHE A 17 -13.10 -19.67 26.92
CA PHE A 17 -12.76 -20.08 28.28
C PHE A 17 -13.61 -19.37 29.34
N ARG A 18 -14.02 -18.13 29.09
CA ARG A 18 -14.98 -17.43 29.96
C ARG A 18 -16.30 -18.17 30.02
N ALA A 19 -16.86 -18.57 28.88
CA ALA A 19 -18.09 -19.35 28.83
C ALA A 19 -17.91 -20.74 29.48
N LEU A 20 -16.78 -21.40 29.22
CA LEU A 20 -16.47 -22.72 29.76
C LEU A 20 -16.35 -22.73 31.29
N PHE A 21 -15.69 -21.73 31.89
CA PHE A 21 -15.42 -21.69 33.32
C PHE A 21 -16.49 -20.96 34.14
N PHE A 22 -17.15 -19.95 33.55
CA PHE A 22 -18.05 -19.04 34.27
C PHE A 22 -19.46 -18.97 33.66
N GLY A 23 -19.74 -19.69 32.57
CA GLY A 23 -21.06 -19.71 31.91
C GLY A 23 -22.10 -20.62 32.56
N GLY A 24 -21.83 -21.22 33.72
CA GLY A 24 -22.79 -22.07 34.44
C GLY A 24 -23.00 -23.48 33.89
N GLY A 25 -22.22 -23.90 32.88
CA GLY A 25 -22.25 -25.27 32.34
C GLY A 25 -21.64 -26.32 33.29
N VAL A 26 -21.82 -27.61 32.96
CA VAL A 26 -21.35 -28.75 33.80
C VAL A 26 -19.82 -28.72 33.98
N GLU A 27 -19.10 -28.22 32.98
CA GLU A 27 -17.65 -28.08 32.93
C GLU A 27 -17.13 -27.09 33.98
N SER A 28 -17.93 -26.09 34.37
CA SER A 28 -17.53 -25.09 35.37
C SER A 28 -17.20 -25.72 36.72
N GLY A 29 -17.86 -26.82 37.10
CA GLY A 29 -17.61 -27.55 38.34
C GLY A 29 -16.46 -28.57 38.25
N LYS A 30 -15.96 -28.92 37.06
CA LYS A 30 -14.99 -30.01 36.87
C LYS A 30 -13.56 -29.56 37.11
N ARG A 31 -12.77 -30.36 37.84
CA ARG A 31 -11.32 -30.13 38.04
C ARG A 31 -10.46 -30.45 36.80
N ARG A 32 -10.96 -31.29 35.90
CA ARG A 32 -10.34 -31.63 34.62
C ARG A 32 -11.39 -31.51 33.53
N ILE A 33 -11.05 -30.81 32.47
CA ILE A 33 -11.93 -30.59 31.32
C ILE A 33 -11.17 -31.07 30.09
N GLU A 34 -11.83 -31.91 29.29
CA GLU A 34 -11.31 -32.41 28.02
C GLU A 34 -11.74 -31.46 26.90
N ILE A 35 -10.78 -30.94 26.14
CA ILE A 35 -11.03 -30.12 24.96
C ILE A 35 -10.81 -31.01 23.74
N LYS A 36 -11.83 -31.12 22.89
CA LYS A 36 -11.80 -31.94 21.67
C LYS A 36 -11.59 -31.08 20.44
N GLY A 37 -10.99 -31.64 19.39
CA GLY A 37 -10.83 -30.97 18.10
C GLY A 37 -9.65 -29.99 18.03
N VAL A 38 -8.71 -30.08 18.99
CA VAL A 38 -7.51 -29.23 19.04
C VAL A 38 -6.26 -30.10 19.09
N ALA A 39 -5.27 -29.80 18.26
CA ALA A 39 -3.96 -30.44 18.32
C ALA A 39 -3.20 -29.99 19.58
N VAL A 40 -2.59 -30.96 20.28
CA VAL A 40 -1.94 -30.71 21.58
C VAL A 40 -0.76 -29.74 21.45
N ASP A 41 0.00 -29.82 20.36
CA ASP A 41 1.18 -29.00 20.13
C ASP A 41 0.83 -27.51 20.00
N PHE A 42 -0.16 -27.17 19.17
CA PHE A 42 -0.63 -25.78 19.02
C PHE A 42 -1.31 -25.26 20.29
N PHE A 43 -2.04 -26.11 21.00
CA PHE A 43 -2.61 -25.75 22.29
C PHE A 43 -1.52 -25.35 23.29
N LYS A 44 -0.44 -26.14 23.37
CA LYS A 44 0.69 -25.87 24.27
C LYS A 44 1.34 -24.53 23.95
N ILE A 45 1.62 -24.25 22.68
CA ILE A 45 2.19 -22.97 22.23
C ILE A 45 1.29 -21.80 22.66
N LEU A 46 -0.02 -21.91 22.47
CA LEU A 46 -0.98 -20.87 22.87
C LEU A 46 -1.05 -20.68 24.39
N MET A 47 -0.94 -21.76 25.18
CA MET A 47 -0.90 -21.65 26.64
C MET A 47 0.39 -20.98 27.12
N GLU A 48 1.53 -21.29 26.50
CA GLU A 48 2.81 -20.62 26.79
C GLU A 48 2.77 -19.15 26.39
N HIS A 49 2.12 -18.80 25.27
CA HIS A 49 1.90 -17.42 24.84
C HIS A 49 1.09 -16.63 25.87
N ILE A 50 0.01 -17.19 26.43
CA ILE A 50 -0.81 -16.48 27.44
C ILE A 50 0.01 -16.12 28.69
N VAL A 51 1.04 -16.92 29.01
CA VAL A 51 1.92 -16.66 30.17
C VAL A 51 3.06 -15.70 29.81
N THR A 52 3.66 -15.85 28.64
CA THR A 52 4.89 -15.13 28.26
C THR A 52 4.64 -13.87 27.42
N SER A 53 3.44 -13.73 26.86
CA SER A 53 3.07 -12.76 25.82
C SER A 53 3.92 -12.84 24.55
N LYS A 54 4.66 -13.93 24.33
CA LYS A 54 5.47 -14.18 23.12
C LYS A 54 4.86 -15.30 22.31
N LEU A 55 4.72 -15.11 21.00
CA LEU A 55 4.24 -16.13 20.08
C LEU A 55 5.26 -16.25 18.95
N VAL A 56 5.91 -17.40 18.85
CA VAL A 56 6.87 -17.67 17.77
C VAL A 56 6.10 -18.31 16.63
N LEU A 57 6.07 -17.64 15.49
CA LEU A 57 5.36 -18.06 14.30
C LEU A 57 6.34 -18.41 13.18
N ASP A 58 6.03 -19.48 12.47
CA ASP A 58 6.74 -19.91 11.26
C ASP A 58 5.75 -20.43 10.22
N ARG A 59 6.25 -20.73 9.01
CA ARG A 59 5.41 -21.19 7.88
C ARG A 59 4.75 -22.55 8.11
N GLU A 60 5.27 -23.38 9.02
CA GLU A 60 4.74 -24.73 9.30
C GLU A 60 3.66 -24.70 10.39
N ASN A 61 3.83 -23.83 11.39
CA ASN A 61 2.99 -23.79 12.58
C ASN A 61 1.81 -22.81 12.47
N VAL A 62 1.95 -21.75 11.65
CA VAL A 62 1.04 -20.59 11.73
C VAL A 62 -0.42 -20.94 11.45
N LEU A 63 -0.70 -21.78 10.46
CA LEU A 63 -2.08 -22.17 10.11
C LEU A 63 -2.71 -23.00 11.23
N GLY A 64 -1.96 -23.93 11.82
CA GLY A 64 -2.44 -24.75 12.93
C GLY A 64 -2.69 -23.95 14.21
N ILE A 65 -1.80 -22.99 14.50
CA ILE A 65 -1.97 -22.04 15.61
C ILE A 65 -3.17 -21.14 15.34
N LEU A 66 -3.33 -20.61 14.12
CA LEU A 66 -4.44 -19.74 13.74
C LEU A 66 -5.79 -20.44 13.93
N GLU A 67 -5.94 -21.65 13.40
CA GLU A 67 -7.17 -22.45 13.53
C GLU A 67 -7.49 -22.77 14.99
N THR A 68 -6.47 -23.11 15.77
CA THR A 68 -6.63 -23.38 17.21
C THR A 68 -6.98 -22.11 17.98
N ALA A 69 -6.35 -20.98 17.66
CA ALA A 69 -6.60 -19.69 18.28
C ALA A 69 -8.01 -19.20 17.98
N ASP A 70 -8.48 -19.35 16.74
CA ASP A 70 -9.84 -18.99 16.36
C ASP A 70 -10.88 -19.90 17.05
N TYR A 71 -10.65 -21.21 17.08
CA TYR A 71 -11.51 -22.15 17.82
C TYR A 71 -11.63 -21.79 19.32
N LEU A 72 -10.50 -21.43 19.95
CA LEU A 72 -10.44 -21.01 21.36
C LEU A 72 -10.76 -19.52 21.55
N GLN A 73 -11.11 -18.78 20.49
CA GLN A 73 -11.42 -17.35 20.51
C GLN A 73 -10.32 -16.50 21.19
N LEU A 74 -9.05 -16.84 20.94
CA LEU A 74 -7.87 -16.11 21.40
C LEU A 74 -7.55 -14.98 20.41
N GLY A 75 -8.24 -13.86 20.55
CA GLY A 75 -8.20 -12.76 19.58
C GLY A 75 -6.81 -12.20 19.26
N ARG A 76 -5.95 -12.02 20.28
CA ARG A 76 -4.58 -11.51 20.08
C ARG A 76 -3.69 -12.49 19.31
N ALA A 77 -3.75 -13.77 19.65
CA ALA A 77 -2.99 -14.80 18.93
C ALA A 77 -3.47 -14.94 17.47
N ARG A 78 -4.80 -14.87 17.26
CA ARG A 78 -5.39 -14.85 15.91
C ARG A 78 -4.87 -13.67 15.08
N LEU A 79 -4.86 -12.46 15.66
CA LEU A 79 -4.35 -11.26 15.00
C LEU A 79 -2.87 -11.40 14.60
N LEU A 80 -2.01 -11.87 15.52
CA LEU A 80 -0.60 -12.12 15.24
C LEU A 80 -0.41 -13.12 14.09
N CYS A 81 -1.19 -14.21 14.07
CA CYS A 81 -1.16 -15.17 12.98
C CYS A 81 -1.62 -14.57 11.64
N CYS A 82 -2.70 -13.78 11.62
CA CYS A 82 -3.16 -13.09 10.41
C CYS A 82 -2.10 -12.13 9.87
N LYS A 83 -1.50 -11.30 10.72
CA LYS A 83 -0.45 -10.35 10.33
C LYS A 83 0.82 -11.04 9.84
N PHE A 84 1.19 -12.15 10.46
CA PHE A 84 2.26 -13.01 9.95
C PHE A 84 1.96 -13.52 8.54
N LEU A 85 0.74 -14.01 8.29
CA LEU A 85 0.35 -14.49 6.97
C LEU A 85 0.28 -13.38 5.92
N GLU A 86 -0.17 -12.17 6.29
CA GLU A 86 -0.17 -10.99 5.41
C GLU A 86 1.26 -10.59 5.01
N ARG A 87 2.21 -10.64 5.96
CA ARG A 87 3.62 -10.36 5.70
C ARG A 87 4.29 -11.40 4.79
N GLU A 88 3.90 -12.67 4.91
CA GLU A 88 4.47 -13.78 4.14
C GLU A 88 3.73 -14.06 2.82
N LEU A 89 2.86 -13.14 2.38
CA LEU A 89 2.22 -13.24 1.08
C LEU A 89 3.27 -13.18 -0.04
N HIS A 90 3.13 -14.07 -1.00
CA HIS A 90 4.03 -14.20 -2.15
C HIS A 90 3.20 -14.61 -3.37
N LEU A 91 3.69 -14.34 -4.59
CA LEU A 91 2.98 -14.71 -5.82
C LEU A 91 2.57 -16.19 -5.85
N SER A 92 3.46 -17.07 -5.39
CA SER A 92 3.23 -18.52 -5.37
C SER A 92 2.24 -19.01 -4.30
N ASN A 93 1.84 -18.18 -3.33
CA ASN A 93 0.91 -18.59 -2.27
C ASN A 93 -0.37 -17.75 -2.21
N CYS A 94 -0.41 -16.59 -2.88
CA CYS A 94 -1.49 -15.61 -2.72
C CYS A 94 -2.86 -16.16 -3.15
N LEU A 95 -2.93 -16.96 -4.21
CA LEU A 95 -4.18 -17.60 -4.67
C LEU A 95 -4.74 -18.58 -3.63
N GLY A 96 -3.86 -19.45 -3.10
CA GLY A 96 -4.22 -20.39 -2.04
C GLY A 96 -4.64 -19.67 -0.76
N MET A 97 -3.91 -18.63 -0.38
CA MET A 97 -4.22 -17.82 0.81
C MET A 97 -5.53 -17.06 0.66
N MET A 98 -5.80 -16.52 -0.52
CA MET A 98 -7.08 -15.87 -0.84
C MET A 98 -8.25 -16.86 -0.71
N GLY A 99 -8.11 -18.08 -1.24
CA GLY A 99 -9.13 -19.13 -1.09
C GLY A 99 -9.33 -19.56 0.37
N TYR A 100 -8.25 -19.77 1.10
CA TYR A 100 -8.27 -20.12 2.53
C TYR A 100 -8.96 -19.05 3.37
N ALA A 101 -8.57 -17.78 3.19
CA ALA A 101 -9.12 -16.66 3.93
C ALA A 101 -10.61 -16.46 3.64
N TRP A 102 -11.04 -16.64 2.38
CA TRP A 102 -12.45 -16.60 2.02
C TRP A 102 -13.27 -17.68 2.74
N GLN A 103 -12.80 -18.94 2.71
CA GLN A 103 -13.50 -20.06 3.32
C GLN A 103 -13.64 -19.91 4.85
N ARG A 104 -12.64 -19.31 5.49
CA ARG A 104 -12.61 -19.07 6.95
C ARG A 104 -13.26 -17.76 7.37
N GLY A 105 -13.55 -16.84 6.44
CA GLY A 105 -14.11 -15.53 6.74
C GLY A 105 -13.09 -14.52 7.27
N TYR A 106 -11.79 -14.69 6.97
CA TYR A 106 -10.74 -13.75 7.34
C TYR A 106 -10.66 -12.62 6.29
N THR A 107 -11.51 -11.60 6.46
CA THR A 107 -11.71 -10.55 5.45
C THR A 107 -10.47 -9.68 5.18
N GLN A 108 -9.69 -9.33 6.22
CA GLN A 108 -8.46 -8.55 6.07
C GLN A 108 -7.40 -9.32 5.26
N LEU A 109 -7.11 -10.56 5.66
CA LEU A 109 -6.18 -11.44 4.95
C LEU A 109 -6.65 -11.74 3.51
N TYR A 110 -7.95 -11.91 3.30
CA TYR A 110 -8.52 -12.06 1.95
C TYR A 110 -8.26 -10.81 1.10
N GLY A 111 -8.52 -9.62 1.65
CA GLY A 111 -8.26 -8.35 0.97
C GLY A 111 -6.78 -8.18 0.62
N ALA A 112 -5.88 -8.46 1.56
CA ALA A 112 -4.44 -8.41 1.33
C ALA A 112 -4.00 -9.38 0.21
N ALA A 113 -4.42 -10.65 0.27
CA ALA A 113 -4.09 -11.64 -0.76
C ALA A 113 -4.69 -11.28 -2.13
N GLN A 114 -5.91 -10.75 -2.15
CA GLN A 114 -6.56 -10.27 -3.36
C GLN A 114 -5.81 -9.09 -3.99
N GLN A 115 -5.33 -8.14 -3.20
CA GLN A 115 -4.54 -7.01 -3.71
C GLN A 115 -3.26 -7.50 -4.40
N VAL A 116 -2.58 -8.51 -3.85
CA VAL A 116 -1.42 -9.14 -4.51
C VAL A 116 -1.80 -9.74 -5.87
N VAL A 117 -2.93 -10.45 -5.93
CA VAL A 117 -3.44 -11.05 -7.18
C VAL A 117 -3.75 -9.99 -8.23
N LEU A 118 -4.37 -8.89 -7.82
CA LEU A 118 -4.77 -7.79 -8.70
C LEU A 118 -3.56 -7.00 -9.21
N SER A 119 -2.58 -6.71 -8.34
CA SER A 119 -1.40 -5.93 -8.70
C SER A 119 -0.40 -6.72 -9.54
N HIS A 120 -0.31 -8.03 -9.35
CA HIS A 120 0.65 -8.92 -10.05
C HIS A 120 -0.02 -9.87 -11.03
N PHE A 121 -1.23 -9.54 -11.52
CA PHE A 121 -2.03 -10.44 -12.34
C PHE A 121 -1.27 -11.02 -13.55
N SER A 122 -0.42 -10.21 -14.19
CA SER A 122 0.39 -10.66 -15.33
C SER A 122 1.35 -11.82 -15.00
N ALA A 123 1.83 -11.91 -13.76
CA ALA A 123 2.60 -13.05 -13.29
C ALA A 123 1.68 -14.20 -12.86
N ILE A 124 0.63 -13.90 -12.10
CA ILE A 124 -0.31 -14.89 -11.54
C ILE A 124 -1.00 -15.75 -12.61
N ILE A 125 -1.32 -15.20 -13.78
CA ILE A 125 -1.94 -15.99 -14.86
C ILE A 125 -1.07 -17.14 -15.36
N ASN A 126 0.24 -17.10 -15.08
CA ASN A 126 1.18 -18.12 -15.49
C ASN A 126 1.33 -19.25 -14.45
N GLU A 127 0.87 -19.04 -13.22
CA GLU A 127 0.86 -20.04 -12.16
C GLU A 127 -0.15 -21.16 -12.47
N GLU A 128 0.15 -22.38 -12.01
CA GLU A 128 -0.76 -23.53 -12.19
C GLU A 128 -2.02 -23.38 -11.33
N ASP A 129 -1.90 -22.83 -10.12
CA ASP A 129 -3.01 -22.60 -9.19
C ASP A 129 -4.13 -21.76 -9.80
N PHE A 130 -3.80 -20.84 -10.72
CA PHE A 130 -4.80 -20.04 -11.43
C PHE A 130 -5.79 -20.90 -12.24
N LEU A 131 -5.31 -21.99 -12.84
CA LEU A 131 -6.13 -22.90 -13.66
C LEU A 131 -7.18 -23.66 -12.83
N HIS A 132 -6.94 -23.78 -11.52
CA HIS A 132 -7.81 -24.48 -10.58
C HIS A 132 -8.85 -23.58 -9.92
N LEU A 133 -8.82 -22.27 -10.18
CA LEU A 133 -9.79 -21.34 -9.62
C LEU A 133 -11.22 -21.60 -10.13
N PRO A 134 -12.26 -21.41 -9.28
CA PRO A 134 -13.64 -21.45 -9.72
C PRO A 134 -13.98 -20.23 -10.59
N LYS A 135 -15.00 -20.38 -11.44
CA LYS A 135 -15.44 -19.35 -12.39
C LYS A 135 -15.72 -18.01 -11.69
N GLU A 136 -16.37 -18.07 -10.54
CA GLU A 136 -16.80 -16.90 -9.77
C GLU A 136 -15.61 -16.06 -9.32
N THR A 137 -14.50 -16.72 -8.92
CA THR A 137 -13.27 -16.03 -8.52
C THR A 137 -12.58 -15.38 -9.72
N VAL A 138 -12.49 -16.08 -10.86
CA VAL A 138 -11.92 -15.50 -12.09
C VAL A 138 -12.74 -14.30 -12.55
N ALA A 139 -14.06 -14.41 -12.54
CA ALA A 139 -14.97 -13.31 -12.86
C ALA A 139 -14.78 -12.12 -11.89
N HIS A 140 -14.65 -12.38 -10.59
CA HIS A 140 -14.40 -11.34 -9.59
C HIS A 140 -13.08 -10.58 -9.84
N ILE A 141 -12.00 -11.31 -10.17
CA ILE A 141 -10.70 -10.70 -10.49
C ILE A 141 -10.80 -9.83 -11.74
N LEU A 142 -11.40 -10.34 -12.83
CA LEU A 142 -11.52 -9.62 -14.10
C LEU A 142 -12.45 -8.39 -14.02
N ALA A 143 -13.47 -8.47 -13.17
CA ALA A 143 -14.41 -7.38 -12.95
C ALA A 143 -13.83 -6.22 -12.12
N SER A 144 -12.74 -6.45 -11.39
CA SER A 144 -12.12 -5.44 -10.52
C SER A 144 -11.55 -4.27 -11.33
N ASP A 145 -11.78 -3.06 -10.83
CA ASP A 145 -11.20 -1.83 -11.40
C ASP A 145 -9.75 -1.60 -10.95
N ASP A 146 -9.31 -2.29 -9.89
CA ASP A 146 -7.94 -2.26 -9.34
C ASP A 146 -7.00 -3.25 -10.05
N LEU A 147 -7.48 -3.99 -11.05
CA LEU A 147 -6.69 -4.97 -11.78
C LEU A 147 -5.54 -4.30 -12.56
N ALA A 148 -4.30 -4.43 -12.09
CA ALA A 148 -3.15 -3.72 -12.62
C ALA A 148 -2.59 -4.37 -13.90
N ILE A 149 -3.29 -4.16 -15.02
CA ILE A 149 -2.82 -4.57 -16.35
C ILE A 149 -2.73 -3.39 -17.31
N SER A 150 -1.67 -3.38 -18.13
CA SER A 150 -1.44 -2.31 -19.12
C SER A 150 -2.49 -2.31 -20.22
N LYS A 151 -2.92 -3.50 -20.64
CA LYS A 151 -3.94 -3.75 -21.66
C LYS A 151 -4.75 -4.99 -21.32
N ASP A 152 -6.00 -5.02 -21.79
CA ASP A 152 -6.89 -6.18 -21.68
C ASP A 152 -6.45 -7.40 -22.50
N ASP A 153 -5.35 -7.30 -23.26
CA ASP A 153 -4.67 -8.44 -23.87
C ASP A 153 -4.40 -9.54 -22.83
N THR A 154 -3.91 -9.15 -21.64
CA THR A 154 -3.62 -10.06 -20.52
C THR A 154 -4.90 -10.68 -19.94
N ALA A 155 -5.98 -9.91 -19.82
CA ALA A 155 -7.26 -10.40 -19.33
C ALA A 155 -7.87 -11.44 -20.28
N LEU A 156 -7.82 -11.18 -21.59
CA LEU A 156 -8.30 -12.12 -22.61
C LEU A 156 -7.45 -13.40 -22.62
N GLU A 157 -6.13 -13.29 -22.58
CA GLU A 157 -5.24 -14.45 -22.53
C GLU A 157 -5.47 -15.30 -21.26
N ALA A 158 -5.76 -14.66 -20.12
CA ALA A 158 -6.12 -15.35 -18.89
C ALA A 158 -7.39 -16.20 -19.05
N VAL A 159 -8.44 -15.65 -19.66
CA VAL A 159 -9.69 -16.37 -19.95
C VAL A 159 -9.44 -17.53 -20.91
N LEU A 160 -8.71 -17.29 -22.01
CA LEU A 160 -8.35 -18.35 -22.96
C LEU A 160 -7.60 -19.48 -22.28
N ARG A 161 -6.60 -19.16 -21.45
CA ARG A 161 -5.80 -20.13 -20.71
C ARG A 161 -6.63 -20.93 -19.70
N TRP A 162 -7.50 -20.27 -18.94
CA TRP A 162 -8.34 -20.92 -17.93
C TRP A 162 -9.42 -21.83 -18.53
N VAL A 163 -10.06 -21.43 -19.64
CA VAL A 163 -11.06 -22.26 -20.32
C VAL A 163 -10.41 -23.40 -21.09
N SER A 164 -9.25 -23.19 -21.72
CA SER A 164 -8.56 -24.24 -22.48
C SER A 164 -8.05 -25.39 -21.60
N PHE A 165 -7.94 -25.18 -20.28
CA PHE A 165 -7.53 -26.21 -19.33
C PHE A 165 -8.60 -27.28 -19.08
N ASP A 166 -9.89 -26.93 -19.15
CA ASP A 166 -11.01 -27.86 -18.95
C ASP A 166 -12.14 -27.55 -19.93
N SER A 167 -12.37 -28.48 -20.87
CA SER A 167 -13.38 -28.34 -21.93
C SER A 167 -14.81 -28.19 -21.42
N LYS A 168 -15.10 -28.54 -20.16
CA LYS A 168 -16.42 -28.30 -19.54
C LYS A 168 -16.70 -26.82 -19.28
N ARG A 169 -15.67 -25.97 -19.34
CA ARG A 169 -15.76 -24.53 -19.08
C ARG A 169 -16.10 -23.70 -20.31
N GLU A 170 -16.25 -24.32 -21.48
CA GLU A 170 -16.56 -23.63 -22.74
C GLU A 170 -17.79 -22.72 -22.62
N ASP A 171 -18.84 -23.17 -21.91
CA ASP A 171 -20.07 -22.40 -21.70
C ASP A 171 -19.82 -21.12 -20.88
N SER A 172 -18.77 -21.08 -20.05
CA SER A 172 -18.41 -19.91 -19.24
C SER A 172 -17.57 -18.89 -19.98
N PHE A 173 -17.06 -19.23 -21.16
CA PHE A 173 -16.15 -18.37 -21.91
C PHE A 173 -16.79 -17.03 -22.27
N LEU A 174 -17.97 -17.04 -22.90
CA LEU A 174 -18.62 -15.82 -23.35
C LEU A 174 -19.00 -14.90 -22.18
N GLU A 175 -19.41 -15.47 -21.04
CA GLU A 175 -19.71 -14.69 -19.83
C GLU A 175 -18.46 -14.00 -19.26
N LEU A 176 -17.30 -14.68 -19.23
CA LEU A 176 -16.05 -14.07 -18.79
C LEU A 176 -15.54 -13.02 -19.80
N MET A 177 -15.78 -13.23 -21.09
CA MET A 177 -15.44 -12.28 -22.14
C MET A 177 -16.21 -10.96 -22.03
N GLU A 178 -17.39 -10.95 -21.40
CA GLU A 178 -18.12 -9.71 -21.13
C GLU A 178 -17.36 -8.76 -20.20
N LEU A 179 -16.45 -9.29 -19.37
CA LEU A 179 -15.63 -8.53 -18.42
C LEU A 179 -14.34 -7.97 -19.05
N VAL A 180 -13.94 -8.50 -20.21
CA VAL A 180 -12.78 -8.02 -20.98
C VAL A 180 -13.17 -6.75 -21.73
N ARG A 181 -12.32 -5.71 -21.65
CA ARG A 181 -12.61 -4.39 -22.25
C ARG A 181 -12.06 -4.33 -23.68
N PRO A 182 -12.90 -4.37 -24.73
CA PRO A 182 -12.42 -4.48 -26.10
C PRO A 182 -11.66 -3.23 -26.57
N GLU A 183 -12.02 -2.05 -26.03
CA GLU A 183 -11.36 -0.77 -26.34
C GLU A 183 -9.88 -0.74 -25.93
N SER A 184 -9.46 -1.60 -24.99
CA SER A 184 -8.09 -1.68 -24.51
C SER A 184 -7.25 -2.76 -25.21
N LEU A 185 -7.84 -3.54 -26.14
CA LEU A 185 -7.11 -4.58 -26.86
C LEU A 185 -6.14 -3.98 -27.88
N SER A 186 -4.92 -4.51 -27.94
CA SER A 186 -3.94 -4.03 -28.92
C SER A 186 -4.16 -4.64 -30.31
N LEU A 187 -3.91 -3.83 -31.34
CA LEU A 187 -3.97 -4.31 -32.72
C LEU A 187 -2.99 -5.46 -33.00
N SER A 188 -1.81 -5.43 -32.36
CA SER A 188 -0.82 -6.50 -32.45
C SER A 188 -1.36 -7.82 -31.89
N PHE A 189 -2.00 -7.77 -30.73
CA PHE A 189 -2.58 -8.93 -30.07
C PHE A 189 -3.77 -9.48 -30.87
N VAL A 190 -4.68 -8.62 -31.34
CA VAL A 190 -5.80 -9.02 -32.20
C VAL A 190 -5.29 -9.70 -33.48
N THR A 191 -4.24 -9.16 -34.09
CA THR A 191 -3.63 -9.78 -35.29
C THR A 191 -3.09 -11.18 -34.99
N GLU A 192 -2.47 -11.37 -33.82
CA GLU A 192 -1.99 -12.68 -33.36
C GLU A 192 -3.15 -13.66 -33.08
N LEU A 193 -4.25 -13.22 -32.49
CA LEU A 193 -5.43 -14.06 -32.29
C LEU A 193 -5.99 -14.53 -33.65
N LEU A 194 -6.06 -13.63 -34.64
CA LEU A 194 -6.56 -13.96 -35.98
C LEU A 194 -5.67 -14.97 -36.71
N THR A 195 -4.35 -14.95 -36.48
CA THR A 195 -3.45 -15.98 -37.05
C THR A 195 -3.63 -17.32 -36.34
N LYS A 196 -3.81 -17.32 -35.01
CA LYS A 196 -4.07 -18.52 -34.20
C LYS A 196 -5.40 -19.21 -34.55
N MET A 197 -6.41 -18.50 -35.05
CA MET A 197 -7.67 -19.11 -35.54
C MET A 197 -7.46 -20.18 -36.63
N LYS A 198 -6.34 -20.11 -37.37
CA LYS A 198 -6.02 -21.07 -38.43
C LYS A 198 -5.35 -22.35 -37.92
N SER A 199 -5.13 -22.45 -36.61
CA SER A 199 -4.49 -23.61 -35.97
C SER A 199 -5.52 -24.62 -35.45
N SER A 200 -5.07 -25.83 -35.10
CA SER A 200 -5.91 -26.87 -34.49
C SER A 200 -5.89 -26.86 -32.94
N ASP A 201 -5.38 -25.78 -32.34
CA ASP A 201 -5.30 -25.59 -30.88
C ASP A 201 -6.71 -25.45 -30.26
N PRO A 202 -7.02 -26.04 -29.09
CA PRO A 202 -8.20 -25.70 -28.29
C PRO A 202 -8.50 -24.19 -28.21
N LYS A 203 -7.47 -23.34 -28.10
CA LYS A 203 -7.63 -21.88 -28.11
C LYS A 203 -8.23 -21.36 -29.42
N ALA A 204 -7.90 -21.96 -30.56
CA ALA A 204 -8.42 -21.55 -31.87
C ALA A 204 -9.94 -21.72 -31.94
N LYS A 205 -10.49 -22.78 -31.33
CA LYS A 205 -11.95 -22.99 -31.23
C LYS A 205 -12.62 -21.85 -30.45
N LEU A 206 -12.05 -21.45 -29.31
CA LEU A 206 -12.55 -20.35 -28.48
C LEU A 206 -12.48 -19.00 -29.21
N ILE A 207 -11.39 -18.74 -29.92
CA ILE A 207 -11.22 -17.50 -30.71
C ILE A 207 -12.24 -17.46 -31.87
N CYS A 208 -12.46 -18.58 -32.57
CA CYS A 208 -13.51 -18.68 -33.59
C CYS A 208 -14.90 -18.42 -32.98
N MET A 209 -15.19 -19.01 -31.82
CA MET A 209 -16.45 -18.77 -31.10
C MET A 209 -16.65 -17.29 -30.75
N LEU A 210 -15.58 -16.59 -30.31
CA LEU A 210 -15.62 -15.15 -30.05
C LEU A 210 -15.90 -14.33 -31.32
N ASN A 211 -15.30 -14.71 -32.45
CA ASN A 211 -15.49 -14.05 -33.74
C ASN A 211 -16.90 -14.26 -34.30
N GLU A 212 -17.54 -15.40 -34.03
CA GLU A 212 -18.91 -15.69 -34.43
C GLU A 212 -19.95 -15.07 -33.48
N HIS A 213 -19.67 -15.05 -32.18
CA HIS A 213 -20.59 -14.63 -31.12
C HIS A 213 -19.94 -13.54 -30.25
N PHE A 214 -19.96 -12.29 -30.73
CA PHE A 214 -19.46 -11.17 -29.95
C PHE A 214 -20.29 -10.96 -28.67
N PRO A 215 -19.64 -10.78 -27.50
CA PRO A 215 -20.33 -10.45 -26.26
C PRO A 215 -21.14 -9.15 -26.43
N ALA A 216 -22.33 -9.08 -25.81
CA ALA A 216 -23.18 -7.91 -25.93
C ALA A 216 -22.50 -6.62 -25.42
N SER A 217 -21.60 -6.73 -24.44
CA SER A 217 -20.81 -5.61 -23.92
C SER A 217 -19.81 -5.04 -24.92
N TRP A 218 -19.48 -5.77 -26.00
CA TRP A 218 -18.56 -5.32 -27.05
C TRP A 218 -19.26 -4.59 -28.20
N SER A 219 -20.60 -4.54 -28.19
CA SER A 219 -21.37 -3.83 -29.19
C SER A 219 -21.33 -2.30 -28.97
N MET A 220 -21.06 -1.55 -30.04
CA MET A 220 -20.94 -0.08 -30.05
C MET A 220 -22.17 0.60 -29.41
N GLY A 221 -21.92 1.44 -28.39
CA GLY A 221 -22.92 2.35 -27.81
C GLY A 221 -23.22 2.16 -26.32
N ARG A 222 -22.75 1.07 -25.69
CA ARG A 222 -22.73 0.93 -24.22
C ARG A 222 -21.32 1.21 -23.70
N SER A 223 -20.89 2.46 -23.80
CA SER A 223 -19.67 2.92 -23.12
C SER A 223 -19.93 2.89 -21.61
N LEU A 224 -19.72 1.73 -21.00
CA LEU A 224 -19.39 1.70 -19.59
C LEU A 224 -17.98 2.26 -19.52
N ARG A 225 -17.84 3.51 -19.05
CA ARG A 225 -16.55 4.09 -18.65
C ARG A 225 -16.03 3.35 -17.43
N ARG A 226 -15.69 2.08 -17.59
CA ARG A 226 -14.81 1.34 -16.70
C ARG A 226 -13.43 1.61 -17.22
N THR A 227 -12.82 2.73 -16.82
CA THR A 227 -11.37 2.91 -16.98
C THR A 227 -10.73 2.34 -15.72
N ARG A 228 -9.82 1.37 -15.86
CA ARG A 228 -9.07 0.86 -14.70
C ARG A 228 -8.30 2.02 -14.13
N ALA A 229 -8.27 2.14 -12.80
CA ALA A 229 -7.42 3.14 -12.17
C ALA A 229 -5.98 2.86 -12.61
N ARG A 230 -5.29 3.89 -13.10
CA ARG A 230 -3.89 3.80 -13.47
C ARG A 230 -3.14 4.73 -12.55
N GLU A 231 -2.60 4.16 -11.48
CA GLU A 231 -1.74 4.89 -10.59
C GLU A 231 -0.42 5.23 -11.31
N THR A 232 0.08 6.44 -11.07
CA THR A 232 1.29 6.96 -11.68
C THR A 232 2.07 7.74 -10.65
N LEU A 233 3.39 7.65 -10.72
CA LEU A 233 4.29 8.38 -9.84
C LEU A 233 4.60 9.76 -10.41
N PHE A 234 4.53 10.80 -9.59
CA PHE A 234 5.04 12.12 -9.94
C PHE A 234 6.34 12.40 -9.18
N VAL A 235 7.33 12.97 -9.87
CA VAL A 235 8.61 13.37 -9.28
C VAL A 235 8.87 14.84 -9.62
N LEU A 236 8.99 15.66 -8.57
CA LEU A 236 9.32 17.07 -8.67
C LEU A 236 10.77 17.27 -8.25
N GLY A 237 11.53 17.97 -9.08
CA GLY A 237 12.96 18.16 -8.85
C GLY A 237 13.53 19.40 -9.53
N GLY A 238 14.77 19.70 -9.18
CA GLY A 238 15.57 20.73 -9.81
C GLY A 238 16.12 21.77 -8.82
N PRO A 239 17.15 22.53 -9.26
CA PRO A 239 17.75 23.55 -8.43
C PRO A 239 16.74 24.66 -8.11
N HIS A 240 16.73 25.12 -6.86
CA HIS A 240 15.82 26.17 -6.44
C HIS A 240 16.14 27.53 -7.08
N ASP A 241 17.39 27.78 -7.46
CA ASP A 241 17.85 29.06 -8.02
C ASP A 241 17.46 29.27 -9.49
N GLN A 242 16.88 28.24 -10.13
CA GLN A 242 16.33 28.33 -11.48
C GLN A 242 14.89 28.87 -11.46
N GLU A 243 14.45 29.44 -12.58
CA GLU A 243 13.06 29.94 -12.74
C GLU A 243 12.03 28.81 -12.61
N GLN A 244 12.43 27.57 -12.92
CA GLN A 244 11.57 26.41 -13.06
C GLN A 244 12.12 25.22 -12.29
N GLN A 245 11.23 24.50 -11.62
CA GLN A 245 11.48 23.18 -11.03
C GLN A 245 10.64 22.16 -11.82
N ALA A 246 11.28 21.12 -12.36
CA ALA A 246 10.68 20.23 -13.33
C ALA A 246 9.83 19.14 -12.67
N LEU A 247 8.65 18.91 -13.23
CA LEU A 247 7.73 17.84 -12.83
C LEU A 247 7.74 16.76 -13.91
N TYR A 248 7.89 15.51 -13.50
CA TYR A 248 7.81 14.35 -14.37
C TYR A 248 6.81 13.34 -13.84
N GLN A 249 6.08 12.70 -14.76
CA GLN A 249 5.17 11.60 -14.49
C GLN A 249 5.80 10.29 -14.97
N PHE A 250 5.77 9.25 -14.15
CA PHE A 250 6.20 7.90 -14.48
C PHE A 250 5.02 6.94 -14.50
N HIS A 251 4.97 6.11 -15.55
CA HIS A 251 3.94 5.09 -15.74
C HIS A 251 4.52 3.69 -15.53
N PRO A 252 4.38 3.09 -14.32
CA PRO A 252 4.99 1.81 -13.97
C PRO A 252 4.76 0.68 -14.97
N LEU A 253 3.51 0.49 -15.40
CA LEU A 253 3.12 -0.59 -16.30
C LEU A 253 3.76 -0.51 -17.69
N THR A 254 4.28 0.66 -18.08
CA THR A 254 4.95 0.86 -19.38
C THR A 254 6.42 1.24 -19.26
N GLY A 255 6.90 1.55 -18.05
CA GLY A 255 8.24 2.08 -17.79
C GLY A 255 8.52 3.46 -18.41
N ARG A 256 7.48 4.21 -18.81
CA ARG A 256 7.65 5.48 -19.55
C ARG A 256 7.60 6.69 -18.62
N TRP A 257 8.49 7.63 -18.89
CA TRP A 257 8.49 8.96 -18.30
C TRP A 257 7.85 9.98 -19.25
N GLN A 258 7.09 10.90 -18.68
CA GLN A 258 6.49 12.04 -19.38
C GLN A 258 6.85 13.33 -18.65
N SER A 259 7.27 14.34 -19.39
CA SER A 259 7.49 15.69 -18.86
C SER A 259 6.15 16.41 -18.68
N CYS A 260 5.97 17.04 -17.54
CA CYS A 260 4.79 17.84 -17.20
C CYS A 260 5.14 19.33 -17.19
N ALA A 261 4.12 20.20 -17.07
CA ALA A 261 4.39 21.63 -16.89
C ALA A 261 5.22 21.83 -15.61
N PRO A 262 6.34 22.56 -15.66
CA PRO A 262 7.20 22.75 -14.49
C PRO A 262 6.60 23.78 -13.51
N LEU A 263 6.95 23.65 -12.25
CA LEU A 263 6.60 24.62 -11.21
C LEU A 263 7.44 25.90 -11.41
N GLN A 264 6.75 27.02 -11.67
CA GLN A 264 7.37 28.33 -11.91
C GLN A 264 7.69 29.04 -10.59
N ARG A 265 8.63 28.50 -9.81
CA ARG A 265 9.00 29.04 -8.48
C ARG A 265 10.52 29.04 -8.31
N LYS A 266 11.13 30.18 -8.62
CA LYS A 266 12.51 30.48 -8.28
C LYS A 266 12.68 30.68 -6.78
N ASN A 267 13.87 30.36 -6.29
CA ASN A 267 14.34 30.51 -4.91
C ASN A 267 13.51 29.80 -3.84
N LEU A 268 12.65 28.85 -4.20
CA LEU A 268 11.80 28.10 -3.29
C LEU A 268 12.38 26.69 -3.03
N THR A 269 12.57 26.32 -1.76
CA THR A 269 13.08 25.03 -1.29
C THR A 269 12.33 24.57 -0.04
N GLN A 270 12.59 23.37 0.48
CA GLN A 270 12.01 22.87 1.75
C GLN A 270 10.48 22.95 1.84
N TYR A 271 9.80 22.92 0.70
CA TYR A 271 8.36 22.73 0.60
C TYR A 271 8.03 21.24 0.69
N SER A 272 6.75 20.93 0.89
CA SER A 272 6.26 19.55 0.90
C SER A 272 5.39 19.27 -0.33
N VAL A 273 5.42 18.03 -0.82
CA VAL A 273 4.62 17.56 -1.96
C VAL A 273 3.68 16.46 -1.48
N ALA A 274 2.40 16.56 -1.85
CA ALA A 274 1.36 15.57 -1.53
C ALA A 274 0.50 15.26 -2.77
N ALA A 275 -0.19 14.13 -2.77
CA ALA A 275 -1.20 13.78 -3.76
C ALA A 275 -2.60 13.75 -3.12
N VAL A 276 -3.54 14.49 -3.71
CA VAL A 276 -4.99 14.47 -3.40
C VAL A 276 -5.74 14.67 -4.71
N ASP A 277 -5.94 13.59 -5.48
CA ASP A 277 -6.38 13.56 -6.89
C ASP A 277 -5.46 14.30 -7.89
N ASN A 278 -4.71 15.28 -7.41
CA ASN A 278 -3.77 16.15 -8.09
C ASN A 278 -2.49 16.25 -7.26
N VAL A 279 -1.40 16.71 -7.87
CA VAL A 279 -0.15 16.97 -7.14
C VAL A 279 -0.22 18.35 -6.48
N VAL A 280 0.06 18.43 -5.18
CA VAL A 280 0.00 19.66 -4.41
C VAL A 280 1.35 19.97 -3.80
N VAL A 281 1.80 21.22 -3.93
CA VAL A 281 2.99 21.78 -3.29
C VAL A 281 2.53 22.76 -2.22
N THR A 282 3.01 22.58 -0.99
CA THR A 282 2.63 23.41 0.17
C THR A 282 3.85 24.05 0.83
N GLY A 283 3.71 25.32 1.20
CA GLY A 283 4.68 26.11 1.95
C GLY A 283 6.07 26.17 1.31
N GLY A 284 7.09 26.22 2.15
CA GLY A 284 8.50 26.22 1.77
C GLY A 284 9.28 27.41 2.32
N TYR A 285 10.58 27.39 2.06
CA TYR A 285 11.53 28.42 2.42
C TYR A 285 11.95 29.16 1.14
N PHE A 286 11.67 30.45 1.09
CA PHE A 286 11.86 31.27 -0.10
C PHE A 286 12.92 32.34 0.14
N ARG A 287 13.73 32.60 -0.88
CA ARG A 287 14.75 33.65 -0.84
C ARG A 287 14.41 34.79 -1.78
N ASP A 288 14.13 35.96 -1.21
CA ASP A 288 14.21 37.23 -1.94
C ASP A 288 15.57 37.89 -1.66
N VAL A 289 15.65 38.71 -0.62
CA VAL A 289 16.91 39.22 -0.05
C VAL A 289 17.39 38.32 1.09
N LEU A 290 16.49 38.04 2.03
CA LEU A 290 16.67 37.08 3.11
C LEU A 290 15.80 35.85 2.85
N TRP A 291 16.10 34.77 3.57
CA TRP A 291 15.26 33.60 3.57
C TRP A 291 14.11 33.76 4.57
N PHE A 292 12.92 33.33 4.20
CA PHE A 292 11.74 33.33 5.06
C PHE A 292 10.76 32.23 4.64
N SER A 293 9.93 31.80 5.59
CA SER A 293 8.89 30.79 5.39
C SER A 293 7.71 31.38 4.61
N VAL A 294 7.12 30.59 3.71
CA VAL A 294 5.95 31.00 2.92
C VAL A 294 4.73 30.11 3.19
N ASP A 295 3.55 30.65 2.91
CA ASP A 295 2.24 30.01 3.04
C ASP A 295 1.67 29.54 1.69
N TRP A 296 2.46 29.58 0.64
CA TRP A 296 2.00 29.36 -0.72
C TRP A 296 1.55 27.92 -0.97
N VAL A 297 0.45 27.78 -1.72
CA VAL A 297 -0.06 26.47 -2.14
C VAL A 297 -0.25 26.48 -3.66
N SER A 298 0.35 25.50 -4.33
CA SER A 298 0.25 25.32 -5.78
C SER A 298 -0.24 23.92 -6.10
N VAL A 299 -1.24 23.79 -6.97
CA VAL A 299 -1.85 22.51 -7.36
C VAL A 299 -1.59 22.28 -8.84
N TYR A 300 -1.02 21.15 -9.20
CA TYR A 300 -0.93 20.69 -10.58
C TYR A 300 -2.18 19.89 -10.93
N GLU A 301 -3.08 20.50 -11.69
CA GLU A 301 -4.31 19.85 -12.17
C GLU A 301 -3.95 18.77 -13.21
N CYS A 302 -3.96 17.49 -12.84
CA CYS A 302 -3.56 16.39 -13.72
C CYS A 302 -4.39 16.34 -15.01
N GLY A 303 -5.69 16.66 -14.93
CA GLY A 303 -6.58 16.69 -16.10
C GLY A 303 -6.30 17.83 -17.08
N ASN A 304 -5.88 19.00 -16.57
CA ASN A 304 -5.59 20.19 -17.39
C ASN A 304 -4.09 20.37 -17.68
N GLN A 305 -3.25 19.55 -17.05
CA GLN A 305 -1.79 19.55 -17.14
C GLN A 305 -1.15 20.92 -16.85
N ARG A 306 -1.67 21.63 -15.84
CA ARG A 306 -1.19 22.98 -15.49
C ARG A 306 -1.18 23.21 -13.99
N TRP A 307 -0.32 24.14 -13.56
CA TRP A 307 -0.30 24.63 -12.18
C TRP A 307 -1.32 25.74 -11.98
N VAL A 308 -2.04 25.68 -10.87
CA VAL A 308 -2.95 26.71 -10.38
C VAL A 308 -2.64 27.04 -8.92
N SER A 309 -2.93 28.27 -8.50
CA SER A 309 -2.83 28.65 -7.09
C SER A 309 -4.05 28.17 -6.33
N ALA A 310 -3.84 27.73 -5.08
CA ALA A 310 -4.88 27.34 -4.14
C ALA A 310 -4.86 28.29 -2.92
N PRO A 311 -5.85 28.22 -2.02
CA PRO A 311 -5.86 29.00 -0.78
C PRO A 311 -4.54 28.83 -0.01
N ALA A 312 -3.96 29.94 0.45
CA ALA A 312 -2.73 29.94 1.23
C ALA A 312 -2.93 29.31 2.61
N LEU A 313 -1.86 28.70 3.15
CA LEU A 313 -1.84 28.17 4.52
C LEU A 313 -2.14 29.27 5.54
N GLN A 314 -2.69 28.90 6.71
CA GLN A 314 -2.87 29.86 7.80
C GLN A 314 -1.54 30.25 8.43
N LYS A 315 -0.56 29.34 8.42
CA LYS A 315 0.78 29.57 8.95
C LYS A 315 1.84 29.26 7.89
N SER A 316 2.63 30.28 7.54
CA SER A 316 3.83 30.13 6.70
C SER A 316 4.83 29.17 7.34
N ARG A 317 5.24 28.14 6.61
CA ARG A 317 6.10 27.09 7.16
C ARG A 317 6.95 26.40 6.09
N HIS A 318 8.03 25.79 6.52
CA HIS A 318 8.92 24.97 5.70
C HIS A 318 9.35 23.70 6.45
N SER A 319 9.97 22.76 5.75
CA SER A 319 10.42 21.46 6.31
C SER A 319 9.29 20.65 6.98
N HIS A 320 8.04 20.93 6.64
CA HIS A 320 6.84 20.23 7.13
C HIS A 320 6.52 18.99 6.29
N CYS A 321 5.61 18.17 6.80
CA CYS A 321 5.02 17.08 6.04
C CYS A 321 3.68 17.51 5.45
N SER A 322 3.34 17.00 4.28
CA SER A 322 2.00 17.12 3.71
C SER A 322 1.56 15.77 3.17
N ILE A 323 0.29 15.41 3.37
CA ILE A 323 -0.25 14.11 2.95
C ILE A 323 -1.72 14.22 2.60
N GLY A 324 -2.14 13.44 1.60
CA GLY A 324 -3.53 13.25 1.26
C GLY A 324 -4.16 12.08 2.00
N LEU A 325 -5.38 12.27 2.51
CA LEU A 325 -6.19 11.19 3.07
C LEU A 325 -7.68 11.49 2.83
N ASP A 326 -8.39 10.58 2.16
CA ASP A 326 -9.82 10.66 1.88
C ASP A 326 -10.24 12.00 1.21
N SER A 327 -9.54 12.38 0.13
CA SER A 327 -9.71 13.65 -0.59
C SER A 327 -9.45 14.92 0.25
N VAL A 328 -8.86 14.78 1.44
CA VAL A 328 -8.45 15.89 2.30
C VAL A 328 -6.92 16.00 2.33
N LEU A 329 -6.41 17.20 2.11
CA LEU A 329 -5.00 17.53 2.27
C LEU A 329 -4.71 17.90 3.73
N PHE A 330 -3.68 17.31 4.31
CA PHE A 330 -3.16 17.67 5.64
C PHE A 330 -1.74 18.22 5.53
N VAL A 331 -1.44 19.24 6.34
CA VAL A 331 -0.13 19.86 6.49
C VAL A 331 0.25 19.80 7.97
N LEU A 332 1.39 19.16 8.27
CA LEU A 332 1.75 18.66 9.59
C LEU A 332 3.11 19.22 10.01
N GLY A 333 3.14 19.96 11.11
CA GLY A 333 4.37 20.40 11.77
C GLY A 333 5.26 21.30 10.91
N GLY A 334 6.58 21.10 11.01
CA GLY A 334 7.61 21.90 10.34
C GLY A 334 8.10 23.11 11.15
N SER A 335 8.73 24.04 10.44
CA SER A 335 9.37 25.23 10.98
C SER A 335 8.74 26.50 10.42
N MET A 336 8.46 27.45 11.30
CA MET A 336 8.21 28.86 10.96
C MET A 336 9.49 29.66 11.21
N ASP A 337 9.49 30.95 10.87
CA ASP A 337 10.65 31.82 11.12
C ASP A 337 10.89 32.04 12.63
N GLU A 338 9.86 31.83 13.46
CA GLU A 338 9.93 31.91 14.92
C GLU A 338 10.37 30.60 15.60
N GLY A 339 10.35 29.46 14.89
CA GLY A 339 10.69 28.14 15.43
C GLY A 339 9.78 27.01 14.97
N LEU A 340 9.94 25.83 15.57
CA LEU A 340 9.15 24.65 15.25
C LEU A 340 7.69 24.80 15.65
N VAL A 341 6.81 24.16 14.87
CA VAL A 341 5.38 24.09 15.15
C VAL A 341 4.87 22.67 15.19
N ALA A 342 3.91 22.42 16.07
CA ALA A 342 3.13 21.18 16.11
C ALA A 342 1.78 21.33 15.39
N ASP A 343 1.46 22.53 14.89
CA ASP A 343 0.17 22.83 14.28
C ASP A 343 -0.09 21.97 13.05
N VAL A 344 -1.35 21.56 12.93
CA VAL A 344 -1.84 20.78 11.79
C VAL A 344 -2.99 21.52 11.14
N GLU A 345 -2.91 21.65 9.82
CA GLU A 345 -3.94 22.28 9.02
C GLU A 345 -4.48 21.28 8.00
N ARG A 346 -5.79 21.34 7.73
CA ARG A 346 -6.43 20.51 6.69
C ARG A 346 -7.21 21.35 5.69
N LEU A 347 -7.29 20.87 4.46
CA LEU A 347 -8.04 21.49 3.37
C LEU A 347 -8.74 20.42 2.53
N VAL A 348 -10.04 20.59 2.33
CA VAL A 348 -10.77 19.88 1.26
C VAL A 348 -10.58 20.68 -0.03
N LEU A 349 -9.88 20.10 -1.01
CA LEU A 349 -9.59 20.82 -2.26
C LEU A 349 -10.90 21.17 -2.99
N GLY A 350 -11.05 22.46 -3.36
CA GLY A 350 -12.25 22.98 -4.01
C GLY A 350 -13.39 23.38 -3.07
N SER A 351 -13.24 23.20 -1.75
CA SER A 351 -14.18 23.73 -0.75
C SER A 351 -14.07 25.25 -0.59
N GLU A 352 -15.20 25.90 -0.29
CA GLU A 352 -15.26 27.32 0.06
C GLU A 352 -14.77 27.61 1.50
N GLU A 353 -14.74 26.59 2.36
CA GLU A 353 -14.40 26.76 3.79
C GLU A 353 -12.91 27.09 4.02
N GLY A 354 -12.06 26.85 3.01
CA GLY A 354 -10.62 27.07 3.10
C GLY A 354 -9.93 26.12 4.09
N TRP A 355 -8.76 26.55 4.60
CA TRP A 355 -7.98 25.77 5.56
C TRP A 355 -8.64 25.80 6.94
N ALA A 356 -8.59 24.66 7.64
CA ALA A 356 -9.01 24.54 9.03
C ALA A 356 -7.89 23.95 9.89
N GLY A 357 -7.66 24.51 11.07
CA GLY A 357 -6.77 23.92 12.08
C GLY A 357 -7.42 22.71 12.75
N VAL A 358 -6.61 21.70 13.06
CA VAL A 358 -7.02 20.51 13.85
C VAL A 358 -6.07 20.36 15.04
N SER A 359 -6.26 19.32 15.85
CA SER A 359 -5.41 19.08 17.01
C SER A 359 -3.92 19.03 16.64
N PRO A 360 -3.05 19.69 17.42
CA PRO A 360 -1.62 19.72 17.14
C PRO A 360 -0.97 18.38 17.47
N MET A 361 0.16 18.10 16.82
CA MET A 361 0.99 16.92 17.07
C MET A 361 1.46 16.87 18.54
N VAL A 362 1.75 15.66 19.04
CA VAL A 362 2.27 15.47 20.42
C VAL A 362 3.61 16.19 20.60
N ARG A 363 4.45 16.17 19.56
CA ARG A 363 5.74 16.86 19.53
C ARG A 363 5.93 17.55 18.19
N ALA A 364 6.30 18.82 18.23
CA ALA A 364 6.72 19.58 17.07
C ALA A 364 8.01 18.98 16.50
N VAL A 365 8.01 18.67 15.20
CA VAL A 365 9.18 18.17 14.48
C VAL A 365 9.23 18.77 13.07
N GLU A 366 10.44 18.96 12.57
CA GLU A 366 10.68 19.20 11.14
C GLU A 366 11.35 18.00 10.49
N ARG A 367 11.30 17.93 9.15
CA ARG A 367 11.95 16.89 8.35
C ARG A 367 11.57 15.46 8.79
N ALA A 368 10.34 15.31 9.27
CA ALA A 368 9.79 14.02 9.63
C ALA A 368 9.33 13.25 8.38
N ALA A 369 9.14 11.95 8.55
CA ALA A 369 8.51 11.10 7.55
C ALA A 369 7.01 11.00 7.85
N CYS A 370 6.17 10.99 6.81
CA CYS A 370 4.72 10.85 6.98
C CYS A 370 4.12 9.76 6.08
N ALA A 371 3.13 9.04 6.61
CA ALA A 371 2.36 8.05 5.87
C ALA A 371 0.92 8.01 6.38
N ALA A 372 -0.02 7.58 5.54
CA ALA A 372 -1.41 7.39 5.91
C ALA A 372 -1.72 5.89 5.90
N LEU A 373 -2.37 5.39 6.96
CA LEU A 373 -2.78 4.00 7.08
C LEU A 373 -4.20 3.95 7.66
N GLY A 374 -5.14 3.45 6.86
CA GLY A 374 -6.57 3.51 7.19
C GLY A 374 -7.03 4.96 7.39
N MET A 375 -7.80 5.23 8.45
CA MET A 375 -8.27 6.59 8.80
C MET A 375 -7.31 7.34 9.72
N CYS A 376 -6.03 7.01 9.68
CA CYS A 376 -4.99 7.58 10.54
C CYS A 376 -3.81 8.09 9.72
N ILE A 377 -3.20 9.17 10.21
CA ILE A 377 -1.96 9.73 9.68
C ILE A 377 -0.86 9.47 10.69
N TYR A 378 0.31 9.09 10.21
CA TYR A 378 1.47 8.78 11.04
C TYR A 378 2.61 9.73 10.69
N VAL A 379 3.21 10.32 11.71
CA VAL A 379 4.42 11.14 11.61
C VAL A 379 5.50 10.42 12.39
N ALA A 380 6.52 9.96 11.68
CA ALA A 380 7.64 9.23 12.25
C ALA A 380 8.91 10.06 12.16
N CYS A 381 9.65 10.10 13.25
CA CYS A 381 10.98 10.72 13.31
C CYS A 381 10.97 12.23 13.10
N GLY A 382 12.07 12.79 12.58
CA GLY A 382 12.28 14.23 12.43
C GLY A 382 13.15 14.82 13.54
N LEU A 383 13.40 16.12 13.42
CA LEU A 383 14.23 16.90 14.33
C LEU A 383 13.35 17.73 15.27
N ASP A 384 13.66 17.70 16.57
CA ASP A 384 13.02 18.56 17.56
C ASP A 384 13.71 19.93 17.70
N GLU A 385 13.26 20.76 18.64
CA GLU A 385 13.76 22.13 18.84
C GLU A 385 15.25 22.21 19.16
N ASN A 386 15.83 21.13 19.69
CA ASN A 386 17.26 21.05 19.99
C ASN A 386 18.08 20.54 18.79
N GLY A 387 17.41 20.16 17.70
CA GLY A 387 18.01 19.43 16.58
C GLY A 387 18.24 17.95 16.89
N ASP A 388 17.69 17.44 18.00
CA ASP A 388 17.77 16.03 18.35
C ASP A 388 16.72 15.23 17.58
N VAL A 389 17.07 13.99 17.25
CA VAL A 389 16.18 13.10 16.52
C VAL A 389 15.12 12.53 17.46
N TYR A 390 13.85 12.82 17.17
CA TYR A 390 12.73 12.32 17.96
C TYR A 390 12.28 10.93 17.47
N SER A 391 12.47 9.86 18.24
CA SER A 391 12.14 8.50 17.78
C SER A 391 10.64 8.12 17.81
N GLY A 392 9.77 8.96 18.36
CA GLY A 392 8.36 8.63 18.51
C GLY A 392 7.61 8.57 17.17
N VAL A 393 6.80 7.52 16.99
CA VAL A 393 5.82 7.42 15.90
C VAL A 393 4.51 8.01 16.41
N GLN A 394 4.19 9.21 15.95
CA GLN A 394 2.98 9.95 16.32
C GLN A 394 1.85 9.57 15.39
N ARG A 395 0.67 9.23 15.92
CA ARG A 395 -0.52 8.90 15.14
C ARG A 395 -1.60 9.93 15.38
N TYR A 396 -2.22 10.37 14.30
CA TYR A 396 -3.41 11.19 14.29
C TYR A 396 -4.62 10.37 13.87
N ALA A 397 -5.58 10.23 14.77
CA ALA A 397 -6.87 9.62 14.48
C ALA A 397 -7.84 10.69 13.96
N VAL A 398 -8.07 10.71 12.64
CA VAL A 398 -8.84 11.78 11.97
C VAL A 398 -10.26 11.89 12.50
N GLN A 399 -10.90 10.76 12.80
CA GLN A 399 -12.30 10.72 13.25
C GLN A 399 -12.51 11.35 14.64
N SER A 400 -11.55 11.17 15.53
CA SER A 400 -11.62 11.70 16.90
C SER A 400 -10.89 13.02 17.08
N ASP A 401 -10.15 13.48 16.06
CA ASP A 401 -9.26 14.64 16.13
C ASP A 401 -8.31 14.54 17.34
N GLN A 402 -7.56 13.44 17.42
CA GLN A 402 -6.67 13.16 18.56
C GLN A 402 -5.33 12.61 18.09
N TRP A 403 -4.29 12.97 18.84
CA TRP A 403 -2.94 12.50 18.65
C TRP A 403 -2.48 11.61 19.81
N ASP A 404 -1.73 10.56 19.48
CA ASP A 404 -0.99 9.75 20.44
C ASP A 404 0.37 9.29 19.88
N VAL A 405 1.18 8.65 20.73
CA VAL A 405 2.46 8.04 20.33
C VAL A 405 2.30 6.53 20.43
N VAL A 406 2.34 5.85 19.28
CA VAL A 406 2.01 4.42 19.19
C VAL A 406 3.20 3.51 19.40
N SER A 407 4.41 3.96 19.05
CA SER A 407 5.64 3.20 19.22
C SER A 407 6.86 4.12 19.08
N TYR A 408 8.06 3.57 19.25
CA TYR A 408 9.31 4.30 19.09
C TYR A 408 10.20 3.56 18.10
N SER A 409 10.63 4.26 17.05
CA SER A 409 11.52 3.66 16.05
C SER A 409 12.85 3.27 16.68
N PRO A 410 13.32 2.02 16.47
CA PRO A 410 14.65 1.60 16.89
C PRO A 410 15.77 2.33 16.11
N PHE A 411 15.47 2.86 14.91
CA PHE A 411 16.42 3.54 14.03
C PHE A 411 15.80 4.83 13.45
N PRO A 412 15.87 5.98 14.15
CA PRO A 412 15.01 7.11 13.86
C PRO A 412 15.55 8.17 12.87
N TYR A 413 16.56 7.86 12.05
CA TYR A 413 17.33 8.88 11.30
C TYR A 413 16.94 8.99 9.82
N ASP A 414 16.67 10.23 9.35
CA ASP A 414 16.45 10.62 7.94
C ASP A 414 15.62 9.58 7.14
N LEU A 415 14.37 9.38 7.59
CA LEU A 415 13.46 8.38 7.03
C LEU A 415 12.57 8.96 5.93
N ALA A 416 12.26 8.15 4.93
CA ALA A 416 11.04 8.25 4.13
C ALA A 416 10.01 7.26 4.69
N ALA A 417 8.72 7.55 4.55
CA ALA A 417 7.65 6.69 5.05
C ALA A 417 6.59 6.46 3.97
N THR A 418 6.01 5.25 3.98
CA THR A 418 4.84 4.92 3.17
C THR A 418 4.06 3.77 3.80
N GLU A 419 2.88 3.45 3.29
CA GLU A 419 2.01 2.40 3.80
C GLU A 419 1.73 1.35 2.75
N LEU A 420 2.18 0.13 2.96
CA LEU A 420 1.84 -0.99 2.08
C LEU A 420 1.35 -2.14 2.96
N ASN A 421 0.41 -2.94 2.45
CA ASN A 421 -0.11 -4.15 3.11
C ASN A 421 -0.55 -3.99 4.57
N GLY A 422 -1.09 -2.82 4.92
CA GLY A 422 -1.58 -2.53 6.27
C GLY A 422 -0.46 -2.28 7.28
N ALA A 423 0.76 -1.99 6.81
CA ALA A 423 1.92 -1.70 7.64
C ALA A 423 2.67 -0.46 7.15
N LEU A 424 3.37 0.19 8.07
CA LEU A 424 4.21 1.34 7.75
C LEU A 424 5.60 0.87 7.36
N TYR A 425 6.07 1.30 6.20
CA TYR A 425 7.44 1.12 5.75
C TYR A 425 8.22 2.39 6.02
N LEU A 426 9.28 2.27 6.82
CA LEU A 426 10.14 3.36 7.27
C LEU A 426 11.55 3.11 6.73
N LEU A 427 11.97 3.96 5.80
CA LEU A 427 13.06 3.68 4.88
C LEU A 427 14.11 4.80 4.95
N GLY A 428 15.25 4.52 5.58
CA GLY A 428 16.36 5.46 5.66
C GLY A 428 17.43 5.01 6.64
N GLY A 429 18.67 4.85 6.18
CA GLY A 429 19.75 4.28 6.98
C GLY A 429 19.57 2.77 7.25
N GLN A 430 18.51 2.41 7.98
CA GLN A 430 17.94 1.06 8.06
C GLN A 430 16.48 1.09 7.57
N SER A 431 16.03 -0.02 7.01
CA SER A 431 14.68 -0.14 6.46
C SER A 431 13.85 -1.07 7.32
N LEU A 432 12.70 -0.59 7.78
CA LEU A 432 11.85 -1.27 8.74
C LEU A 432 10.42 -1.33 8.25
N ARG A 433 9.75 -2.45 8.51
CA ARG A 433 8.29 -2.60 8.43
C ARG A 433 7.73 -2.59 9.85
N PHE A 434 6.74 -1.75 10.10
CA PHE A 434 6.07 -1.60 11.39
C PHE A 434 4.58 -1.96 11.29
N ASP A 435 4.18 -3.03 11.95
CA ASP A 435 2.79 -3.45 12.11
C ASP A 435 2.16 -2.74 13.31
N VAL A 436 1.40 -1.68 13.06
CA VAL A 436 0.81 -0.84 14.11
C VAL A 436 -0.12 -1.64 15.03
N GLU A 437 -0.85 -2.61 14.49
CA GLU A 437 -1.84 -3.40 15.26
C GLU A 437 -1.20 -4.37 16.25
N THR A 438 0.02 -4.84 15.97
CA THR A 438 0.75 -5.80 16.83
C THR A 438 1.92 -5.18 17.58
N ASP A 439 2.29 -3.93 17.25
CA ASP A 439 3.50 -3.23 17.72
C ASP A 439 4.77 -4.03 17.39
N GLU A 440 4.82 -4.63 16.20
CA GLU A 440 5.95 -5.44 15.72
C GLU A 440 6.78 -4.69 14.68
N TRP A 441 8.09 -4.68 14.91
CA TRP A 441 9.08 -4.12 14.01
C TRP A 441 9.83 -5.26 13.31
N THR A 442 9.83 -5.25 11.99
CA THR A 442 10.55 -6.21 11.15
C THR A 442 11.64 -5.46 10.38
N LEU A 443 12.90 -5.91 10.49
CA LEU A 443 14.00 -5.40 9.70
C LEU A 443 13.90 -5.94 8.26
N LEU A 444 14.07 -5.05 7.28
CA LEU A 444 14.12 -5.41 5.85
C LEU A 444 15.59 -5.57 5.47
N GLU A 445 16.06 -6.82 5.45
CA GLU A 445 17.46 -7.19 5.15
C GLU A 445 17.71 -7.21 3.62
N GLU A 446 17.64 -6.05 2.99
CA GLU A 446 17.83 -5.88 1.55
C GLU A 446 19.04 -4.99 1.25
N GLU A 447 20.05 -5.51 0.54
CA GLU A 447 21.29 -4.78 0.21
C GLU A 447 21.02 -3.45 -0.49
N PHE A 448 19.95 -3.37 -1.30
CA PHE A 448 19.58 -2.16 -2.02
C PHE A 448 19.00 -1.06 -1.14
N LEU A 449 18.55 -1.39 0.06
CA LEU A 449 17.94 -0.47 1.02
C LEU A 449 18.92 -0.07 2.13
N GLU A 450 19.91 -0.91 2.42
CA GLU A 450 20.86 -0.66 3.48
C GLU A 450 21.69 0.62 3.26
N ARG A 451 21.74 1.46 4.30
CA ARG A 451 22.58 2.68 4.36
C ARG A 451 22.34 3.67 3.23
N LYS A 452 21.16 3.61 2.60
CA LYS A 452 20.70 4.62 1.65
C LYS A 452 19.72 5.56 2.31
N PHE A 453 19.73 6.80 1.82
CA PHE A 453 18.75 7.81 2.17
C PHE A 453 17.94 8.12 0.92
N PHE A 454 16.62 8.10 1.07
CA PHE A 454 15.68 8.33 -0.02
C PHE A 454 15.13 9.75 0.11
N CYS A 455 15.06 10.45 -1.02
CA CYS A 455 14.50 11.79 -1.11
C CYS A 455 12.97 11.77 -1.27
N GLY A 456 12.41 10.61 -1.61
CA GLY A 456 10.99 10.41 -1.78
C GLY A 456 10.63 8.93 -1.81
N CYS A 457 9.41 8.63 -1.37
CA CYS A 457 8.84 7.30 -1.31
C CYS A 457 7.36 7.39 -1.65
N ALA A 458 6.89 6.57 -2.58
CA ALA A 458 5.50 6.53 -2.98
C ALA A 458 5.09 5.11 -3.37
N ILE A 459 3.80 4.83 -3.31
CA ILE A 459 3.24 3.53 -3.67
C ILE A 459 2.46 3.65 -4.95
N VAL A 460 2.72 2.70 -5.85
CA VAL A 460 2.03 2.60 -7.12
C VAL A 460 1.79 1.13 -7.42
N ASN A 461 0.54 0.75 -7.68
CA ASN A 461 0.09 -0.61 -7.93
C ASN A 461 0.58 -1.61 -6.87
N ASN A 462 0.42 -1.27 -5.58
CA ASN A 462 0.81 -2.15 -4.46
C ASN A 462 2.32 -2.49 -4.44
N GLN A 463 3.16 -1.62 -5.01
CA GLN A 463 4.62 -1.71 -4.97
C GLN A 463 5.20 -0.37 -4.50
N ILE A 464 6.37 -0.40 -3.86
CA ILE A 464 7.00 0.80 -3.30
C ILE A 464 8.09 1.30 -4.25
N TYR A 465 7.96 2.56 -4.65
CA TYR A 465 8.95 3.26 -5.48
C TYR A 465 9.73 4.24 -4.60
N LEU A 466 11.05 4.05 -4.57
CA LEU A 466 11.98 4.84 -3.78
C LEU A 466 12.85 5.67 -4.69
N VAL A 467 12.82 6.99 -4.50
CA VAL A 467 13.63 7.93 -5.27
C VAL A 467 14.78 8.41 -4.40
N SER A 468 15.99 8.32 -4.92
CA SER A 468 17.22 8.73 -4.23
C SER A 468 18.15 9.50 -5.15
N GLU A 469 19.22 10.04 -4.57
CA GLU A 469 20.28 10.73 -5.27
C GLU A 469 21.61 9.99 -5.06
N ARG A 470 22.21 9.50 -6.14
CA ARG A 470 23.51 8.84 -6.08
C ARG A 470 24.62 9.87 -6.25
N LYS A 471 25.49 9.97 -5.24
CA LYS A 471 26.66 10.86 -5.25
C LYS A 471 27.85 10.16 -5.92
N GLY A 472 28.12 10.53 -7.17
CA GLY A 472 29.37 10.23 -7.89
C GLY A 472 30.18 11.49 -8.16
N ASN A 473 30.91 11.55 -9.28
CA ASN A 473 31.55 12.80 -9.76
C ASN A 473 30.52 13.88 -10.13
N LYS A 474 29.32 13.46 -10.52
CA LYS A 474 28.10 14.27 -10.63
C LYS A 474 27.00 13.53 -9.88
N THR A 475 26.07 14.28 -9.29
CA THR A 475 24.88 13.72 -8.63
C THR A 475 23.85 13.38 -9.69
N PHE A 476 23.32 12.16 -9.65
CA PHE A 476 22.26 11.72 -10.54
C PHE A 476 21.13 11.06 -9.75
N PRO A 477 19.87 11.24 -10.20
CA PRO A 477 18.72 10.64 -9.57
C PRO A 477 18.67 9.13 -9.84
N ASN A 478 18.09 8.36 -8.93
CA ASN A 478 17.98 6.90 -9.00
C ASN A 478 16.64 6.45 -8.42
N MET A 479 16.02 5.42 -9.03
CA MET A 479 14.79 4.81 -8.56
C MET A 479 15.00 3.34 -8.21
N VAL A 480 14.60 2.95 -7.01
CA VAL A 480 14.55 1.55 -6.57
C VAL A 480 13.08 1.15 -6.43
N LEU A 481 12.71 0.05 -7.05
CA LEU A 481 11.44 -0.63 -6.84
C LEU A 481 11.62 -1.69 -5.76
N MET A 482 10.81 -1.61 -4.72
CA MET A 482 10.69 -2.64 -3.69
C MET A 482 9.32 -3.29 -3.81
N ASP A 483 9.33 -4.60 -4.04
CA ASP A 483 8.13 -5.41 -4.11
C ASP A 483 8.23 -6.53 -3.07
N PRO A 484 7.46 -6.45 -1.96
CA PRO A 484 7.56 -7.42 -0.87
C PRO A 484 7.01 -8.80 -1.23
N TYR A 485 6.37 -8.97 -2.41
CA TYR A 485 5.70 -10.23 -2.77
C TYR A 485 6.52 -11.12 -3.70
N ILE A 486 7.71 -10.66 -4.11
CA ILE A 486 8.67 -11.40 -4.97
C ILE A 486 10.09 -11.39 -4.41
N ASP A 487 10.28 -10.96 -3.15
CA ASP A 487 11.57 -10.90 -2.45
C ASP A 487 12.70 -10.27 -3.30
N THR A 488 12.37 -9.25 -4.10
CA THR A 488 13.34 -8.57 -4.97
C THR A 488 13.21 -7.06 -4.89
N CYS A 489 14.32 -6.40 -4.58
CA CYS A 489 14.53 -4.99 -4.87
C CYS A 489 15.18 -4.85 -6.25
N LEU A 490 14.57 -4.07 -7.13
CA LEU A 490 15.06 -3.83 -8.48
C LEU A 490 15.46 -2.36 -8.64
N GLU A 491 16.70 -2.12 -9.04
CA GLU A 491 17.10 -0.80 -9.55
C GLU A 491 16.48 -0.63 -10.94
N ILE A 492 15.63 0.40 -11.08
CA ILE A 492 15.00 0.70 -12.36
C ILE A 492 15.97 1.59 -13.15
N ASP A 493 16.47 1.03 -14.25
CA ASP A 493 17.62 1.47 -15.07
C ASP A 493 17.69 2.99 -15.43
N ASP A 494 18.91 3.42 -15.73
CA ASP A 494 19.66 4.60 -15.25
C ASP A 494 19.31 6.04 -15.70
N ALA A 495 18.06 6.40 -15.98
CA ALA A 495 17.77 7.83 -16.20
C ALA A 495 16.37 8.26 -15.78
N ILE A 496 16.18 8.52 -14.48
CA ILE A 496 15.13 9.46 -14.08
C ILE A 496 15.47 10.79 -14.78
N PRO A 497 14.61 11.28 -15.70
CA PRO A 497 14.89 12.52 -16.44
C PRO A 497 14.77 13.77 -15.58
N CYS A 498 14.24 13.62 -14.36
CA CYS A 498 14.04 14.70 -13.40
C CYS A 498 15.39 15.25 -12.89
N PRO A 499 15.64 16.56 -12.98
CA PRO A 499 16.88 17.16 -12.48
C PRO A 499 16.96 17.09 -10.95
N VAL A 500 18.19 16.97 -10.44
CA VAL A 500 18.49 17.05 -9.01
C VAL A 500 18.62 18.50 -8.52
N PRO A 501 18.39 18.78 -7.24
CA PRO A 501 17.91 17.85 -6.21
C PRO A 501 16.44 17.45 -6.40
N ILE A 502 16.10 16.23 -6.03
CA ILE A 502 14.72 15.75 -5.94
C ILE A 502 14.07 16.44 -4.73
N ARG A 503 12.88 16.99 -4.95
CA ARG A 503 12.17 17.82 -3.97
C ARG A 503 10.94 17.13 -3.39
N GLY A 504 10.38 16.18 -4.12
CA GLY A 504 9.31 15.31 -3.64
C GLY A 504 8.89 14.30 -4.69
N SER A 505 8.28 13.21 -4.21
CA SER A 505 7.66 12.19 -5.05
C SER A 505 6.34 11.75 -4.44
N VAL A 506 5.29 11.64 -5.25
CA VAL A 506 3.93 11.27 -4.80
C VAL A 506 3.19 10.41 -5.80
#